data_AF-Q5HQS2-F1
#
_entry.id   AF-Q5HQS2-F1
#
_cell.length_a   1.000
_cell.length_b   1.000
_cell.length_c   1.000
_cell.angle_alpha   90.00
_cell.angle_beta   90.00
_cell.angle_gamma   90.00
#
_symmetry.space_group_name_H-M   'P 1'
#
loop_
_entity.id
_entity.type
_entity.pdbx_description
1 polymer ?
#
loop_
_entity_poly.entity_id
_entity_poly.type
_entity_poly.pdbx_seq_one_letter_code
_entity_poly.pdbx_strand_id
1 'polypeptide(L)' 'MSTHSQCNYVNPNSISLDWECLIISKTDMLLDGVPKELINTWLDQNVIEPFCVRNNEINFKTKDVWNALKTHNWYYSN' A
#
# COMPACT_ATOMS: atom_id res chain seq x y z
N MET A 1 4.01 17.95 -25.01
CA MET A 1 2.92 17.96 -24.01
C MET A 1 3.53 17.49 -22.70
N SER A 2 3.82 18.39 -21.77
CA SER A 2 4.30 18.04 -20.43
C SER A 2 3.10 17.57 -19.62
N THR A 3 2.79 16.28 -19.70
CA THR A 3 1.92 15.62 -18.72
C THR A 3 2.67 15.62 -17.41
N HIS A 4 2.52 16.68 -16.60
CA HIS A 4 2.91 16.64 -15.21
C HIS A 4 2.00 15.60 -14.55
N SER A 5 2.44 14.35 -14.48
CA SER A 5 1.75 13.30 -13.75
C SER A 5 1.50 13.83 -12.35
N GLN A 6 0.22 14.06 -12.00
CA GLN A 6 -0.13 14.57 -10.69
C GLN A 6 0.32 13.54 -9.66
N CYS A 7 1.25 13.94 -8.80
CA CYS A 7 1.72 13.13 -7.69
C CYS A 7 0.68 13.24 -6.57
N ASN A 8 0.06 12.12 -6.23
CA ASN A 8 -0.93 12.02 -5.17
C ASN A 8 -0.25 11.62 -3.87
N TYR A 9 -0.54 12.34 -2.80
CA TYR A 9 -0.04 12.07 -1.46
C TYR A 9 -1.10 11.34 -0.64
N VAL A 10 -0.68 10.32 0.12
CA VAL A 10 -1.51 9.60 1.08
C VAL A 10 -1.05 9.95 2.49
N ASN A 11 -1.97 10.50 3.30
CA ASN A 11 -1.71 10.74 4.71
C ASN A 11 -1.76 9.40 5.48
N PRO A 12 -0.67 8.92 6.09
CA PRO A 12 -0.69 7.64 6.81
C PRO A 12 -1.67 7.62 7.97
N ASN A 13 -1.95 8.78 8.57
CA ASN A 13 -2.89 8.92 9.68
C ASN A 13 -4.36 8.85 9.25
N SER A 14 -4.66 8.89 7.93
CA SER A 14 -6.03 8.71 7.43
C SER A 14 -6.36 7.25 7.06
N ILE A 15 -5.39 6.34 7.21
CA ILE A 15 -5.56 4.91 6.89
C ILE A 15 -6.12 4.18 8.11
N SER A 16 -7.18 3.40 7.92
CA SER A 16 -7.92 2.72 9.00
C SER A 16 -7.47 1.27 9.26
N LEU A 17 -6.34 0.85 8.68
CA LEU A 17 -5.80 -0.50 8.83
C LEU A 17 -5.57 -0.87 10.29
N ASP A 18 -5.87 -2.12 10.63
CA ASP A 18 -5.52 -2.70 11.93
C ASP A 18 -4.01 -3.00 12.00
N TRP A 19 -3.28 -2.11 12.67
CA TRP A 19 -1.83 -2.20 12.86
C TRP A 19 -1.40 -3.25 13.89
N GLU A 20 -2.33 -3.82 14.67
CA GLU A 20 -2.03 -4.85 15.68
C GLU A 20 -1.94 -6.26 15.07
N CYS A 21 -2.49 -6.46 13.87
CA CYS A 21 -2.37 -7.70 13.11
C CYS A 21 -0.94 -7.95 12.63
N LEU A 22 -0.53 -9.22 12.52
CA LEU A 22 0.78 -9.59 11.97
C LEU A 22 0.84 -9.49 10.45
N ILE A 23 -0.27 -9.80 9.78
CA ILE A 23 -0.42 -9.79 8.34
C ILE A 23 -1.73 -9.10 7.96
N ILE A 24 -1.73 -8.42 6.81
CA ILE A 24 -2.90 -7.79 6.21
C ILE A 24 -3.02 -8.20 4.75
N SER A 25 -4.24 -8.40 4.27
CA SER A 25 -4.48 -8.77 2.88
C SER A 25 -4.41 -7.54 1.96
N LYS A 26 -4.16 -7.77 0.66
CA LYS A 26 -4.31 -6.71 -0.35
C LYS A 26 -5.71 -6.09 -0.33
N THR A 27 -6.73 -6.90 -0.04
CA THR A 27 -8.13 -6.46 0.02
C THR A 27 -8.35 -5.51 1.20
N ASP A 28 -7.83 -5.83 2.38
CA ASP A 28 -7.92 -4.96 3.57
C ASP A 28 -7.26 -3.60 3.29
N MET A 29 -6.07 -3.61 2.68
CA MET A 29 -5.39 -2.37 2.30
C MET A 29 -6.26 -1.47 1.42
N LEU A 30 -6.96 -2.04 0.43
CA LEU A 30 -7.84 -1.28 -0.45
C LEU A 30 -9.08 -0.74 0.29
N LEU A 31 -9.69 -1.56 1.14
CA LEU A 31 -10.88 -1.21 1.91
C LEU A 31 -10.59 -0.12 2.95
N ASP A 32 -9.40 -0.16 3.54
CA ASP A 32 -8.95 0.76 4.59
C ASP A 32 -8.23 2.01 4.06
N GLY A 33 -8.38 2.28 2.76
CA GLY A 33 -8.03 3.56 2.15
C GLY A 33 -6.62 3.66 1.56
N VAL A 34 -5.88 2.55 1.44
CA VAL A 34 -4.63 2.52 0.67
C VAL A 34 -4.97 2.44 -0.82
N PRO A 35 -4.63 3.44 -1.64
CA PRO A 35 -4.97 3.45 -3.06
C PRO A 35 -4.31 2.30 -3.82
N LYS A 36 -5.04 1.71 -4.77
CA LYS A 36 -4.55 0.59 -5.59
C LYS A 36 -3.25 0.93 -6.31
N GLU A 37 -3.14 2.14 -6.83
CA GLU A 37 -1.98 2.66 -7.55
C GLU A 37 -0.76 2.76 -6.62
N LEU A 38 -0.97 3.13 -5.35
CA LEU A 38 0.10 3.15 -4.34
C LEU A 38 0.58 1.74 -4.01
N ILE A 39 -0.34 0.79 -3.81
CA ILE A 39 0.00 -0.62 -3.58
C ILE A 39 0.81 -1.18 -4.76
N ASN A 40 0.36 -0.91 -5.99
CA ASN A 40 1.08 -1.36 -7.18
C ASN A 40 2.45 -0.69 -7.28
N THR A 41 2.57 0.61 -6.97
CA THR A 41 3.86 1.32 -6.93
C THR A 41 4.82 0.66 -5.95
N TRP A 42 4.35 0.27 -4.76
CA TRP A 42 5.19 -0.44 -3.79
C TRP A 42 5.64 -1.81 -4.30
N LEU A 43 4.78 -2.55 -4.99
CA LEU A 43 5.13 -3.84 -5.57
C LEU A 43 6.13 -3.70 -6.71
N ASP A 44 5.90 -2.77 -7.64
CA ASP A 44 6.76 -2.54 -8.80
C ASP A 44 8.17 -2.06 -8.40
N GLN A 45 8.26 -1.31 -7.30
CA GLN A 45 9.52 -0.76 -6.77
C GLN A 45 10.16 -1.65 -5.68
N ASN A 46 9.59 -2.83 -5.39
CA ASN A 46 10.03 -3.72 -4.30
C ASN A 46 10.11 -3.02 -2.92
N VAL A 47 9.20 -2.09 -2.64
CA VAL A 47 9.07 -1.45 -1.30
C VAL A 47 8.41 -2.40 -0.31
N ILE A 48 7.44 -3.20 -0.77
CA ILE A 48 6.84 -4.31 -0.01
C ILE A 48 6.88 -5.58 -0.85
N GLU A 49 6.94 -6.73 -0.20
CA GLU A 49 6.93 -8.04 -0.86
C GLU A 49 5.77 -8.90 -0.33
N PRO A 50 5.13 -9.71 -1.20
CA PRO A 50 4.18 -10.73 -0.76
C PRO A 50 4.77 -11.63 0.32
N PHE A 51 4.09 -11.77 1.45
CA PHE A 51 4.56 -12.61 2.55
C PHE A 51 3.99 -14.03 2.48
N CYS A 52 2.68 -14.16 2.27
CA CYS A 52 2.02 -15.45 2.11
C CYS A 52 0.72 -15.34 1.32
N VAL A 53 0.21 -16.50 0.90
CA VAL A 53 -1.15 -16.61 0.34
C VAL A 53 -2.03 -17.31 1.37
N ARG A 54 -3.12 -16.65 1.77
CA ARG A 54 -4.12 -17.17 2.72
C ARG A 54 -5.50 -16.79 2.22
N ASN A 55 -6.47 -17.72 2.28
CA ASN A 55 -7.83 -17.51 1.79
C ASN A 55 -7.90 -17.06 0.32
N ASN A 56 -6.97 -17.54 -0.51
CA ASN A 56 -6.84 -17.14 -1.92
C ASN A 56 -6.46 -15.66 -2.13
N GLU A 57 -5.90 -15.01 -1.11
CA GLU A 57 -5.44 -13.62 -1.15
C GLU A 57 -3.97 -13.50 -0.81
N ILE A 58 -3.30 -12.53 -1.44
CA ILE A 58 -1.93 -12.15 -1.10
C ILE A 58 -1.97 -11.32 0.18
N ASN A 59 -1.14 -11.72 1.14
CA ASN A 59 -0.97 -11.06 2.42
C ASN A 59 0.43 -10.50 2.55
N PHE A 60 0.54 -9.36 3.24
CA PHE A 60 1.78 -8.64 3.51
C PHE A 60 2.00 -8.58 5.02
N LYS A 61 3.26 -8.46 5.46
CA LYS A 61 3.53 -8.15 6.87
C LYS A 61 3.04 -6.73 7.16
N THR A 62 2.22 -6.57 8.19
CA THR A 62 1.66 -5.28 8.59
C THR A 62 2.75 -4.23 8.84
N LYS A 63 3.87 -4.65 9.44
CA LYS A 63 5.04 -3.79 9.67
C LYS A 63 5.65 -3.24 8.37
N ASP A 64 5.69 -4.05 7.32
CA ASP A 64 6.30 -3.63 6.05
C ASP A 64 5.40 -2.60 5.36
N VAL A 65 4.08 -2.81 5.40
CA VAL A 65 3.09 -1.84 4.90
C VAL A 65 3.13 -0.53 5.70
N TRP A 66 3.24 -0.61 7.02
CA TRP A 66 3.37 0.58 7.87
C TRP A 66 4.64 1.39 7.54
N ASN A 67 5.77 0.70 7.32
CA ASN A 67 7.01 1.35 6.93
C ASN A 67 6.90 1.98 5.53
N ALA A 68 6.27 1.28 4.58
CA ALA A 68 6.02 1.80 3.24
C ALA A 68 5.15 3.06 3.28
N LEU A 69 4.08 3.07 4.08
CA LEU A 69 3.25 4.27 4.30
C LEU A 69 4.02 5.42 4.95
N LYS A 70 5.08 5.20 5.71
CA LYS A 70 5.86 6.30 6.28
C LYS A 70 6.93 6.85 5.37
N THR A 71 7.37 6.07 4.38
CA THR A 71 8.58 6.37 3.60
C THR A 71 8.31 6.55 2.10
N HIS A 72 7.21 5.98 1.59
CA HIS A 72 6.87 5.94 0.17
C HIS A 72 5.36 6.18 -0.01
N ASN A 73 4.81 7.25 0.55
CA ASN A 73 3.36 7.50 0.62
C ASN A 73 2.81 8.39 -0.49
N TRP A 74 3.40 8.30 -1.68
CA TRP A 74 2.94 9.00 -2.85
C TRP A 74 2.95 8.08 -4.07
N TYR A 75 2.06 8.37 -5.01
CA TYR A 75 1.93 7.62 -6.25
C TYR A 75 1.44 8.55 -7.37
N TYR A 76 1.66 8.14 -8.61
CA TYR A 76 1.13 8.85 -9.78
C TYR A 76 -0.18 8.20 -10.23
N SER A 77 -1.19 9.02 -10.51
CA SER A 77 -2.38 8.52 -11.23
C SER A 77 -1.98 8.21 -12.68
N ASN A 78 -2.31 7.02 -13.15
CA ASN A 78 -2.25 6.66 -14.56
C ASN A 78 -3.55 7.06 -15.28
#